data_AF-A0A395DAS6-F1
#
_entry.id   AF-A0A395DAS6-F1
#
_cell.length_a   1.000
_cell.length_b   1.000
_cell.length_c   1.000
_cell.angle_alpha   90.00
_cell.angle_beta   90.00
_cell.angle_gamma   90.00
#
_symmetry.space_group_name_H-M   'P 1'
#
loop_
_entity.id
_entity.type
_entity.pdbx_description
1 polymer ?
#
loop_
_entity_poly.entity_id
_entity_poly.type
_entity_poly.pdbx_seq_one_letter_code
_entity_poly.pdbx_strand_id
1 'polypeptide(L)'
;ANAATLDPRRAKLIAGAIVDEAERCGLAAECGVDRNADVAETLARLDAWLCDVKEMRIGDGLHVFGRGTCGEAEIDALLRALDGRFVEPGPAGAPSRGRADVLPTGRNLFCIDPRHVPTRTAFDIGRRAAREVVTRHAQEHGEWPRNIVLDLWGSATIRTGGEDFAQALALIGVMPVWDHASARVSGFEIEQLAKRDFPRVDVTLHISGLFRDMFPTLIALFHDAVQAIAALDEDADANPLASARREGEAIERIFGAAQGSYGLGLGEAISRGDWTTRDDLARAYLEAGGHSFDRRGESAPARAAFTERVGSADALVHVQDMAETDVLTGAAYAEYEGGFAAANATLGGAAKIVHLDATRPSTLTARALEQEIARVLRARAANPRWIAGQMRHGHRGAAEIAETIDNLFAFAATTSFVRDAQWDLVFDATIGTQEVRDFLLDANPRAAEAIRHVFQQAIERGLWRTRRNSVFDAMTTIDDRAGEVSDR
;
A
#
# COMPACT_ATOMS: atom_id res chain seq x y z
N ALA A 1 -19.53 10.57 -25.96
CA ALA A 1 -19.70 9.89 -27.25
C ALA A 1 -20.98 10.32 -28.00
N ASN A 2 -22.17 9.98 -27.53
CA ASN A 2 -23.44 10.20 -28.27
C ASN A 2 -23.67 11.67 -28.72
N ALA A 3 -23.38 12.66 -27.87
CA ALA A 3 -23.52 14.07 -28.24
C ALA A 3 -22.50 14.51 -29.31
N ALA A 4 -21.26 13.99 -29.29
CA ALA A 4 -20.23 14.37 -30.26
C ALA A 4 -20.58 13.93 -31.69
N THR A 5 -21.31 12.82 -31.84
CA THR A 5 -21.75 12.30 -33.14
C THR A 5 -23.02 13.00 -33.67
N LEU A 6 -23.90 13.48 -32.78
CA LEU A 6 -25.22 14.01 -33.14
C LEU A 6 -25.31 15.54 -33.14
N ASP A 7 -24.63 16.21 -32.20
CA ASP A 7 -24.67 17.68 -32.04
C ASP A 7 -23.36 18.19 -31.38
N PRO A 8 -22.40 18.67 -32.19
CA PRO A 8 -21.12 19.18 -31.70
C PRO A 8 -21.24 20.37 -30.74
N ARG A 9 -22.29 21.21 -30.88
CA ARG A 9 -22.48 22.36 -29.98
C ARG A 9 -22.93 21.89 -28.60
N ARG A 10 -23.88 20.95 -28.56
CA ARG A 10 -24.30 20.31 -27.31
C ARG A 10 -23.17 19.53 -26.66
N ALA A 11 -22.32 18.85 -27.44
CA ALA A 11 -21.16 18.14 -26.91
C ALA A 11 -20.22 19.08 -26.15
N LYS A 12 -19.96 20.28 -26.67
CA LYS A 12 -19.11 21.28 -26.00
C LYS A 12 -19.71 21.76 -24.66
N LEU A 13 -21.02 21.97 -24.59
CA LEU A 13 -21.70 22.36 -23.35
C LEU A 13 -21.64 21.25 -22.29
N ILE A 14 -21.88 20.00 -22.70
CA ILE A 14 -21.80 18.84 -21.80
C ILE A 14 -20.37 18.66 -21.30
N ALA A 15 -19.38 18.81 -22.18
CA ALA A 15 -17.97 18.72 -21.80
C ALA A 15 -17.61 19.77 -20.73
N GLY A 16 -18.04 21.02 -20.91
CA GLY A 16 -17.86 22.08 -19.90
C GLY A 16 -18.51 21.71 -18.56
N ALA A 17 -19.76 21.26 -18.57
CA ALA A 17 -20.46 20.85 -17.35
C ALA A 17 -19.79 19.66 -16.64
N ILE A 18 -19.22 18.69 -17.37
CA ILE A 18 -18.47 17.58 -16.78
C ILE A 18 -17.21 18.08 -16.09
N VAL A 19 -16.47 19.01 -16.73
CA VAL A 19 -15.26 19.59 -16.16
C VAL A 19 -15.59 20.40 -14.90
N ASP A 20 -16.61 21.27 -14.97
CA ASP A 20 -17.06 22.06 -13.82
C ASP A 20 -17.45 21.17 -12.63
N GLU A 21 -18.15 20.05 -12.89
CA GLU A 21 -18.53 19.10 -11.86
C GLU A 21 -17.33 18.32 -11.31
N ALA A 22 -16.40 17.91 -12.18
CA ALA A 22 -15.17 17.22 -11.77
C ALA A 22 -14.29 18.11 -10.88
N GLU A 23 -14.23 19.41 -11.13
CA GLU A 23 -13.56 20.37 -10.27
C GLU A 23 -14.28 20.54 -8.93
N ARG A 24 -15.61 20.73 -8.99
CA ARG A 24 -16.44 20.94 -7.80
C ARG A 24 -16.33 19.79 -6.79
N CYS A 25 -16.25 18.55 -7.27
CA CYS A 25 -16.13 17.36 -6.43
C CYS A 25 -14.68 16.91 -6.16
N GLY A 26 -13.68 17.70 -6.58
CA GLY A 26 -12.26 17.42 -6.38
C GLY A 26 -11.66 16.35 -7.31
N LEU A 27 -12.47 15.69 -8.13
CA LEU A 27 -12.06 14.63 -9.04
C LEU A 27 -11.02 15.08 -10.08
N ALA A 28 -11.13 16.32 -10.58
CA ALA A 28 -10.16 16.86 -11.54
C ALA A 28 -8.72 16.86 -10.97
N ALA A 29 -8.57 17.24 -9.70
CA ALA A 29 -7.29 17.31 -9.02
C ALA A 29 -6.72 15.91 -8.71
N GLU A 30 -7.57 14.92 -8.48
CA GLU A 30 -7.19 13.52 -8.29
C GLU A 30 -6.71 12.86 -9.59
N CYS A 31 -7.32 13.24 -10.72
CA CYS A 31 -6.89 12.81 -12.05
C CYS A 31 -5.63 13.53 -12.56
N GLY A 32 -5.06 14.45 -11.78
CA GLY A 32 -3.89 15.24 -12.18
C GLY A 32 -4.18 16.14 -13.39
N VAL A 33 -5.39 16.69 -13.47
CA VAL A 33 -5.81 17.58 -14.55
C VAL A 33 -5.89 19.01 -14.05
N ASP A 34 -5.26 19.94 -14.78
CA ASP A 34 -5.36 21.38 -14.55
C ASP A 34 -6.43 22.02 -15.44
N ARG A 35 -6.95 23.18 -15.03
CA ARG A 35 -7.90 24.01 -15.79
C ARG A 35 -7.39 24.42 -17.17
N ASN A 36 -6.07 24.44 -17.35
CA ASN A 36 -5.42 24.79 -18.59
C ASN A 36 -5.27 23.61 -19.57
N ALA A 37 -5.61 22.39 -19.13
CA ALA A 37 -5.55 21.21 -19.98
C ALA A 37 -6.63 21.25 -21.09
N ASP A 38 -6.34 20.62 -22.22
CA ASP A 38 -7.32 20.48 -23.28
C ASP A 38 -8.54 19.68 -22.79
N VAL A 39 -9.74 20.14 -23.14
CA VAL A 39 -11.00 19.53 -22.66
C VAL A 39 -11.10 18.06 -23.08
N ALA A 40 -10.62 17.68 -24.27
CA ALA A 40 -10.67 16.29 -24.71
C ALA A 40 -9.68 15.42 -23.91
N GLU A 41 -8.50 15.95 -23.60
CA GLU A 41 -7.54 15.28 -22.71
C GLU A 41 -8.11 15.09 -21.31
N THR A 42 -8.72 16.14 -20.74
CA THR A 42 -9.40 16.09 -19.43
C THR A 42 -10.46 15.00 -19.40
N LEU A 43 -11.33 14.95 -20.41
CA LEU A 43 -12.38 13.93 -20.49
C LEU A 43 -11.80 12.52 -20.64
N ALA A 44 -10.72 12.34 -21.41
CA ALA A 44 -10.07 11.04 -21.57
C ALA A 44 -9.45 10.55 -20.25
N ARG A 45 -8.79 11.45 -19.50
CA ARG A 45 -8.23 11.14 -18.17
C ARG A 45 -9.32 10.82 -17.15
N LEU A 46 -10.40 11.60 -17.14
CA LEU A 46 -11.57 11.34 -16.28
C LEU A 46 -12.22 9.98 -16.60
N ASP A 47 -12.40 9.65 -17.88
CA ASP A 47 -12.96 8.36 -18.30
C ASP A 47 -12.07 7.19 -17.86
N ALA A 48 -10.75 7.28 -18.11
CA ALA A 48 -9.79 6.27 -17.69
C ALA A 48 -9.79 6.06 -16.17
N TRP A 49 -9.83 7.15 -15.40
CA TRP A 49 -9.89 7.11 -13.95
C TRP A 49 -11.19 6.49 -13.43
N LEU A 50 -12.34 6.89 -13.96
CA LEU A 50 -13.64 6.34 -13.56
C LEU A 50 -13.77 4.86 -13.91
N CYS A 51 -13.22 4.43 -15.05
CA CYS A 51 -13.07 3.02 -15.39
C CYS A 51 -12.21 2.29 -14.34
N ASP A 52 -11.06 2.83 -13.97
CA ASP A 52 -10.17 2.20 -12.99
C ASP A 52 -10.79 2.10 -11.58
N VAL A 53 -11.52 3.13 -11.15
CA VAL A 53 -12.31 3.12 -9.89
C VAL A 53 -13.41 2.05 -9.95
N LYS A 54 -14.13 1.96 -11.07
CA LYS A 54 -15.23 1.00 -11.26
C LYS A 54 -14.76 -0.45 -11.28
N GLU A 55 -13.59 -0.72 -11.85
CA GLU A 55 -13.03 -2.07 -11.96
C GLU A 55 -12.35 -2.56 -10.67
N MET A 56 -12.18 -1.68 -9.67
CA MET A 56 -11.63 -2.08 -8.37
C MET A 56 -12.57 -3.08 -7.67
N ARG A 57 -12.00 -4.21 -7.24
CA ARG A 57 -12.73 -5.20 -6.44
C ARG A 57 -12.77 -4.73 -4.99
N ILE A 58 -13.93 -4.82 -4.37
CA ILE A 58 -14.15 -4.45 -2.97
C ILE A 58 -14.92 -5.57 -2.26
N GLY A 59 -14.73 -5.71 -0.95
CA GLY A 59 -15.57 -6.59 -0.14
C GLY A 59 -17.02 -6.11 -0.11
N ASP A 60 -18.00 -7.02 -0.20
CA ASP A 60 -19.42 -6.72 -0.05
C ASP A 60 -19.94 -7.30 1.28
N GLY A 61 -19.38 -6.78 2.38
CA GLY A 61 -19.57 -7.29 3.73
C GLY A 61 -18.39 -8.14 4.21
N LEU A 62 -18.63 -8.84 5.33
CA LEU A 62 -17.60 -9.57 6.07
C LEU A 62 -17.84 -11.08 6.03
N HIS A 63 -16.75 -11.84 6.12
CA HIS A 63 -16.86 -13.28 6.33
C HIS A 63 -17.54 -13.58 7.68
N VAL A 64 -18.39 -14.60 7.69
CA VAL A 64 -18.97 -15.14 8.92
C VAL A 64 -18.54 -16.60 9.01
N PHE A 65 -17.71 -16.91 10.00
CA PHE A 65 -17.20 -18.25 10.24
C PHE A 65 -18.33 -19.29 10.24
N GLY A 66 -18.14 -20.37 9.50
CA GLY A 66 -19.14 -21.43 9.39
C GLY A 66 -20.30 -21.16 8.43
N ARG A 67 -20.23 -20.08 7.64
CA ARG A 67 -21.20 -19.77 6.57
C ARG A 67 -20.55 -19.75 5.20
N GLY A 68 -21.39 -19.74 4.17
CA GLY A 68 -20.95 -19.71 2.77
C GLY A 68 -20.45 -21.07 2.28
N THR A 69 -19.75 -21.07 1.15
CA THR A 69 -19.37 -22.30 0.43
C THR A 69 -18.37 -23.17 1.18
N CYS A 70 -17.62 -22.61 2.12
CA CYS A 70 -16.66 -23.35 2.93
C CYS A 70 -17.08 -23.48 4.41
N GLY A 71 -18.28 -23.03 4.77
CA GLY A 71 -18.71 -22.94 6.17
C GLY A 71 -18.71 -24.28 6.91
N GLU A 72 -19.21 -25.34 6.27
CA GLU A 72 -19.21 -26.68 6.86
C GLU A 72 -17.78 -27.18 7.13
N ALA A 73 -16.86 -26.99 6.17
CA ALA A 73 -15.47 -27.37 6.31
C ALA A 73 -14.76 -26.60 7.45
N GLU A 74 -15.06 -25.31 7.61
CA GLU A 74 -14.54 -24.48 8.71
C GLU A 74 -15.00 -25.00 10.09
N ILE A 75 -16.29 -25.28 10.25
CA ILE A 75 -16.85 -25.80 11.50
C ILE A 75 -16.27 -27.17 11.82
N ASP A 76 -16.26 -28.08 10.84
CA ASP A 76 -15.75 -29.44 11.01
C ASP A 76 -14.29 -29.44 11.43
N ALA A 77 -13.47 -28.57 10.82
CA ALA A 77 -12.06 -28.44 11.16
C ALA A 77 -11.85 -27.94 12.60
N LEU A 78 -12.64 -26.96 13.04
CA LEU A 78 -12.59 -26.48 14.43
C LEU A 78 -12.99 -27.57 15.42
N LEU A 79 -14.07 -28.31 15.15
CA LEU A 79 -14.51 -29.41 16.01
C LEU A 79 -13.47 -30.53 16.09
N ARG A 80 -12.81 -30.86 14.97
CA ARG A 80 -11.70 -31.81 14.94
C ARG A 80 -10.53 -31.34 15.80
N ALA A 81 -10.14 -30.07 15.69
CA ALA A 81 -9.05 -29.49 16.47
C ALA A 81 -9.34 -29.57 17.98
N LEU A 82 -10.57 -29.20 18.38
CA LEU A 82 -11.01 -29.26 19.78
C LEU A 82 -11.08 -30.70 20.33
N ASP A 83 -11.36 -31.68 19.48
CA ASP A 83 -11.31 -33.11 19.81
C ASP A 83 -9.89 -33.71 19.72
N GLY A 84 -8.85 -32.87 19.62
CA GLY A 84 -7.45 -33.31 19.55
C GLY A 84 -7.11 -34.13 18.30
N ARG A 85 -7.91 -34.01 17.23
CA ARG A 85 -7.72 -34.73 15.97
C ARG A 85 -6.88 -33.95 14.99
N PHE A 86 -6.28 -34.68 14.06
CA PHE A 86 -5.57 -34.09 12.94
C PHE A 86 -6.49 -33.21 12.08
N VAL A 87 -6.06 -31.97 11.82
CA VAL A 87 -6.70 -31.05 10.86
C VAL A 87 -5.89 -31.08 9.58
N GLU A 88 -6.55 -31.36 8.46
CA GLU A 88 -5.89 -31.50 7.16
C GLU A 88 -5.12 -30.21 6.79
N PRO A 89 -3.85 -30.32 6.39
CA PRO A 89 -3.08 -29.16 5.97
C PRO A 89 -3.53 -28.67 4.59
N GLY A 90 -3.34 -27.38 4.33
CA GLY A 90 -3.68 -26.76 3.04
C GLY A 90 -2.78 -25.58 2.71
N PRO A 91 -2.57 -25.25 1.42
CA PRO A 91 -1.77 -24.09 1.06
C PRO A 91 -2.49 -22.79 1.44
N ALA A 92 -1.73 -21.80 1.89
CA ALA A 92 -2.19 -20.42 2.02
C ALA A 92 -2.02 -19.64 0.70
N GLY A 93 -2.82 -18.59 0.51
CA GLY A 93 -2.75 -17.71 -0.65
C GLY A 93 -4.00 -16.86 -0.82
N ALA A 94 -4.02 -16.02 -1.86
CA ALA A 94 -5.18 -15.21 -2.22
C ALA A 94 -5.98 -15.90 -3.35
N PRO A 95 -7.24 -16.32 -3.11
CA PRO A 95 -8.09 -16.88 -4.17
C PRO A 95 -8.28 -15.90 -5.35
N SER A 96 -8.29 -14.59 -5.08
CA SER A 96 -8.35 -13.54 -6.11
C SER A 96 -7.22 -13.60 -7.14
N ARG A 97 -6.10 -14.27 -6.80
CA ARG A 97 -4.94 -14.47 -7.68
C ARG A 97 -4.91 -15.83 -8.37
N GLY A 98 -6.07 -16.43 -8.59
CA GLY A 98 -6.19 -17.70 -9.30
C GLY A 98 -5.73 -18.92 -8.50
N ARG A 99 -5.45 -18.74 -7.20
CA ARG A 99 -5.06 -19.81 -6.27
C ARG A 99 -6.29 -20.57 -5.77
N ALA A 100 -7.02 -21.22 -6.67
CA ALA A 100 -8.20 -22.02 -6.30
C ALA A 100 -7.85 -23.20 -5.38
N ASP A 101 -6.59 -23.66 -5.40
CA ASP A 101 -6.03 -24.72 -4.54
C ASP A 101 -6.06 -24.39 -3.04
N VAL A 102 -6.22 -23.10 -2.67
CA VAL A 102 -6.36 -22.67 -1.27
C VAL A 102 -7.77 -22.90 -0.72
N LEU A 103 -8.72 -23.28 -1.58
CA LEU A 103 -10.06 -23.72 -1.19
C LEU A 103 -10.14 -25.26 -1.11
N PRO A 104 -11.00 -25.81 -0.23
CA PRO A 104 -11.82 -25.10 0.76
C PRO A 104 -10.98 -24.53 1.91
N THR A 105 -11.55 -23.56 2.64
CA THR A 105 -11.05 -23.14 3.95
C THR A 105 -11.33 -24.23 5.01
N GLY A 106 -10.99 -23.99 6.29
CA GLY A 106 -11.05 -25.04 7.32
C GLY A 106 -9.87 -26.02 7.24
N ARG A 107 -8.68 -25.53 6.86
CA ARG A 107 -7.45 -26.33 6.81
C ARG A 107 -6.36 -25.71 7.68
N ASN A 108 -5.43 -26.53 8.14
CA ASN A 108 -4.23 -26.06 8.82
C ASN A 108 -3.25 -25.49 7.80
N LEU A 109 -3.24 -24.18 7.64
CA LEU A 109 -2.54 -23.53 6.52
C LEU A 109 -1.03 -23.68 6.64
N PHE A 110 -0.36 -24.03 5.53
CA PHE A 110 1.08 -23.92 5.37
C PHE A 110 1.42 -22.83 4.33
N CYS A 111 2.61 -22.26 4.48
CA CYS A 111 3.11 -21.21 3.57
C CYS A 111 3.85 -21.84 2.37
N ILE A 112 5.03 -21.34 2.04
CA ILE A 112 5.86 -21.84 0.95
C ILE A 112 7.22 -22.30 1.48
N ASP A 113 7.93 -23.14 0.73
CA ASP A 113 9.35 -23.40 1.01
C ASP A 113 10.17 -22.16 0.58
N PRO A 114 10.82 -21.45 1.52
CA PRO A 114 11.52 -20.20 1.23
C PRO A 114 12.69 -20.38 0.25
N ARG A 115 13.18 -21.61 0.05
CA ARG A 115 14.27 -21.90 -0.89
C ARG A 115 13.82 -21.90 -2.35
N HIS A 116 12.51 -21.92 -2.61
CA HIS A 116 11.93 -21.80 -3.95
C HIS A 116 11.66 -20.35 -4.35
N VAL A 117 11.98 -19.38 -3.49
CA VAL A 117 11.70 -17.97 -3.69
C VAL A 117 12.94 -17.25 -4.26
N PRO A 118 12.80 -16.39 -5.29
CA PRO A 118 11.59 -16.20 -6.08
C PRO A 118 11.37 -17.40 -7.01
N THR A 119 10.11 -17.73 -7.29
CA THR A 119 9.80 -18.74 -8.33
C THR A 119 10.11 -18.19 -9.73
N ARG A 120 10.24 -19.05 -10.74
CA ARG A 120 10.46 -18.61 -12.14
C ARG A 120 9.35 -17.66 -12.62
N THR A 121 8.09 -17.99 -12.34
CA THR A 121 6.93 -17.16 -12.68
C THR A 121 6.93 -15.84 -11.91
N ALA A 122 7.26 -15.88 -10.62
CA ALA A 122 7.40 -14.67 -9.82
C ALA A 122 8.52 -13.77 -10.36
N PHE A 123 9.62 -14.34 -10.86
CA PHE A 123 10.67 -13.57 -11.51
C PHE A 123 10.22 -12.87 -12.79
N ASP A 124 9.46 -13.55 -13.64
CA ASP A 124 8.89 -12.93 -14.85
C ASP A 124 7.88 -11.82 -14.53
N ILE A 125 7.11 -11.94 -13.45
CA ILE A 125 6.20 -10.89 -12.97
C ILE A 125 7.00 -9.73 -12.36
N GLY A 126 7.95 -10.02 -11.46
CA GLY A 126 8.83 -9.02 -10.83
C GLY A 126 9.64 -8.21 -11.83
N ARG A 127 10.12 -8.83 -12.92
CA ARG A 127 10.80 -8.11 -14.02
C ARG A 127 9.87 -7.15 -14.76
N ARG A 128 8.60 -7.53 -14.98
CA ARG A 128 7.59 -6.64 -15.57
C ARG A 128 7.21 -5.52 -14.60
N ALA A 129 7.11 -5.81 -13.30
CA ALA A 129 6.90 -4.83 -12.24
C ALA A 129 8.03 -3.79 -12.19
N ALA A 130 9.28 -4.25 -12.24
CA ALA A 130 10.45 -3.36 -12.31
C ALA A 130 10.35 -2.43 -13.53
N ARG A 131 10.06 -2.98 -14.71
CA ARG A 131 9.89 -2.21 -15.95
C ARG A 131 8.77 -1.18 -15.84
N GLU A 132 7.62 -1.56 -15.30
CA GLU A 132 6.47 -0.66 -15.11
C GLU A 132 6.85 0.56 -14.26
N VAL A 133 7.49 0.33 -13.10
CA VAL A 133 7.93 1.41 -12.21
C VAL A 133 8.96 2.33 -12.89
N VAL A 134 10.02 1.78 -13.47
CA VAL A 134 11.08 2.63 -14.06
C VAL A 134 10.60 3.36 -15.30
N THR A 135 9.73 2.74 -16.10
CA THR A 135 9.15 3.36 -17.31
C THR A 135 8.26 4.54 -16.92
N ARG A 136 7.41 4.36 -15.91
CA ARG A 136 6.57 5.45 -15.39
C ARG A 136 7.44 6.59 -14.86
N HIS A 137 8.47 6.28 -14.07
CA HIS A 137 9.39 7.30 -13.55
C HIS A 137 10.06 8.09 -14.69
N ALA A 138 10.57 7.40 -15.72
CA ALA A 138 11.18 8.05 -16.88
C ALA A 138 10.22 8.89 -17.72
N GLN A 139 8.95 8.46 -17.85
CA GLN A 139 7.91 9.25 -18.52
C GLN A 139 7.58 10.55 -17.76
N GLU A 140 7.62 10.51 -16.43
CA GLU A 140 7.29 11.65 -15.58
C GLU A 140 8.47 12.63 -15.41
N HIS A 141 9.71 12.15 -15.38
CA HIS A 141 10.90 12.95 -15.03
C HIS A 141 11.89 13.15 -16.18
N GLY A 142 11.76 12.38 -17.26
CA GLY A 142 12.68 12.41 -18.41
C GLY A 142 14.00 11.65 -18.19
N GLU A 143 14.19 11.03 -17.03
CA GLU A 143 15.37 10.23 -16.69
C GLU A 143 15.00 8.96 -15.92
N TRP A 144 15.90 7.97 -15.91
CA TRP A 144 15.70 6.74 -15.14
C TRP A 144 15.95 6.98 -13.65
N PRO A 145 15.21 6.32 -12.74
CA PRO A 145 15.49 6.40 -11.32
C PRO A 145 16.85 5.74 -11.03
N ARG A 146 17.67 6.39 -10.23
CA ARG A 146 18.98 5.90 -9.77
C ARG A 146 18.85 5.15 -8.45
N ASN A 147 18.01 5.63 -7.53
CA ASN A 147 17.85 5.10 -6.18
C ASN A 147 16.38 4.76 -5.90
N ILE A 148 16.09 3.50 -5.57
CA ILE A 148 14.74 3.06 -5.18
C ILE A 148 14.78 2.41 -3.80
N VAL A 149 13.87 2.83 -2.91
CA VAL A 149 13.54 2.06 -1.71
C VAL A 149 12.37 1.13 -2.03
N LEU A 150 12.49 -0.15 -1.71
CA LEU A 150 11.47 -1.16 -1.97
C LEU A 150 11.04 -1.81 -0.65
N ASP A 151 9.76 -1.70 -0.32
CA ASP A 151 9.17 -2.38 0.83
C ASP A 151 8.97 -3.86 0.53
N LEU A 152 9.44 -4.74 1.43
CA LEU A 152 9.21 -6.18 1.33
C LEU A 152 8.44 -6.71 2.54
N TRP A 153 7.20 -7.10 2.28
CA TRP A 153 6.32 -7.72 3.28
C TRP A 153 6.37 -9.24 3.14
N GLY A 154 6.75 -9.93 4.23
CA GLY A 154 6.87 -11.39 4.19
C GLY A 154 5.59 -12.09 3.76
N SER A 155 4.43 -11.54 4.10
CA SER A 155 3.12 -12.06 3.69
C SER A 155 2.89 -11.96 2.17
N ALA A 156 3.28 -10.84 1.54
CA ALA A 156 3.20 -10.65 0.10
C ALA A 156 4.18 -11.58 -0.64
N THR A 157 5.42 -11.68 -0.15
CA THR A 157 6.42 -12.62 -0.68
C THR A 157 5.92 -14.07 -0.64
N ILE A 158 5.25 -14.48 0.44
CA ILE A 158 4.66 -15.83 0.57
C ILE A 158 3.54 -16.05 -0.45
N ARG A 159 2.60 -15.10 -0.57
CA ARG A 159 1.43 -15.24 -1.45
C ARG A 159 1.80 -15.28 -2.93
N THR A 160 2.85 -14.56 -3.31
CA THR A 160 3.26 -14.38 -4.70
C THR A 160 4.41 -15.30 -5.14
N GLY A 161 5.04 -16.00 -4.20
CA GLY A 161 6.28 -16.73 -4.48
C GLY A 161 7.46 -15.80 -4.78
N GLY A 162 7.45 -14.57 -4.24
CA GLY A 162 8.53 -13.58 -4.29
C GLY A 162 8.53 -12.64 -5.49
N GLU A 163 7.36 -12.17 -5.94
CA GLU A 163 7.27 -11.18 -7.04
C GLU A 163 7.96 -9.85 -6.68
N ASP A 164 7.79 -9.42 -5.43
CA ASP A 164 8.40 -8.24 -4.82
C ASP A 164 9.94 -8.35 -4.72
N PHE A 165 10.44 -9.48 -4.18
CA PHE A 165 11.87 -9.72 -4.12
C PHE A 165 12.50 -9.88 -5.52
N ALA A 166 11.79 -10.51 -6.45
CA ALA A 166 12.22 -10.59 -7.84
C ALA A 166 12.30 -9.22 -8.52
N GLN A 167 11.40 -8.29 -8.19
CA GLN A 167 11.45 -6.92 -8.67
C GLN A 167 12.76 -6.25 -8.25
N ALA A 168 13.19 -6.42 -6.99
CA ALA A 168 14.48 -5.92 -6.52
C ALA A 168 15.66 -6.46 -7.33
N LEU A 169 15.69 -7.78 -7.58
CA LEU A 169 16.74 -8.41 -8.38
C LEU A 169 16.77 -7.90 -9.82
N ALA A 170 15.60 -7.76 -10.45
CA ALA A 170 15.49 -7.24 -11.81
C ALA A 170 15.97 -5.78 -11.93
N LEU A 171 15.71 -4.95 -10.91
CA LEU A 171 16.15 -3.55 -10.84
C LEU A 171 17.68 -3.42 -10.76
N ILE A 172 18.35 -4.20 -9.91
CA ILE A 172 19.82 -4.21 -9.81
C ILE A 172 20.50 -4.95 -11.00
N GLY A 173 19.71 -5.71 -11.75
CA GLY A 173 20.12 -6.45 -12.94
C GLY A 173 20.78 -7.78 -12.65
N VAL A 174 20.09 -8.56 -11.82
CA VAL A 174 20.47 -9.90 -11.40
C VAL A 174 19.32 -10.87 -11.68
N MET A 175 19.67 -12.03 -12.23
CA MET A 175 18.75 -13.14 -12.49
C MET A 175 19.01 -14.28 -11.51
N PRO A 176 18.01 -14.76 -10.75
CA PRO A 176 18.17 -15.96 -9.95
C PRO A 176 18.51 -17.17 -10.81
N VAL A 177 19.32 -18.08 -10.26
CA VAL A 177 19.58 -19.39 -10.84
C VAL A 177 18.80 -20.43 -10.04
N TRP A 178 18.05 -21.26 -10.76
CA TRP A 178 17.27 -22.35 -10.16
C TRP A 178 17.88 -23.69 -10.52
N ASP A 179 18.04 -24.55 -9.51
CA ASP A 179 18.35 -25.96 -9.73
C ASP A 179 17.25 -26.63 -10.56
N HIS A 180 17.64 -27.40 -11.58
CA HIS A 180 16.70 -27.99 -12.53
C HIS A 180 15.81 -29.06 -11.91
N ALA A 181 16.31 -29.81 -10.92
CA ALA A 181 15.59 -30.93 -10.32
C ALA A 181 14.65 -30.47 -9.20
N SER A 182 15.15 -29.62 -8.30
CA SER A 182 14.42 -29.18 -7.11
C SER A 182 13.68 -27.86 -7.29
N ALA A 183 13.95 -27.10 -8.34
CA ALA A 183 13.48 -25.72 -8.55
C ALA A 183 13.90 -24.74 -7.44
N ARG A 184 14.83 -25.12 -6.55
CA ARG A 184 15.35 -24.22 -5.51
C ARG A 184 16.30 -23.20 -6.13
N VAL A 185 16.30 -22.00 -5.57
CA VAL A 185 17.27 -20.97 -5.92
C VAL A 185 18.64 -21.38 -5.37
N SER A 186 19.63 -21.48 -6.25
CA SER A 186 21.00 -21.91 -5.93
C SER A 186 22.02 -20.78 -6.01
N GLY A 187 21.63 -19.63 -6.54
CA GLY A 187 22.52 -18.47 -6.72
C GLY A 187 21.90 -17.47 -7.68
N PHE A 188 22.75 -16.70 -8.34
CA PHE A 188 22.34 -15.69 -9.31
C PHE A 188 23.38 -15.48 -10.41
N GLU A 189 22.93 -14.94 -11.53
CA GLU A 189 23.75 -14.45 -12.63
C GLU A 189 23.54 -12.95 -12.80
N ILE A 190 24.62 -12.23 -13.13
CA ILE A 190 24.56 -10.80 -13.40
C ILE A 190 24.19 -10.61 -14.87
N GLU A 191 23.12 -9.85 -15.13
CA GLU A 191 22.77 -9.45 -16.49
C GLU A 191 23.76 -8.39 -17.00
N GLN A 192 24.25 -8.57 -18.23
CA GLN A 192 25.13 -7.60 -18.88
C GLN A 192 24.36 -6.33 -19.23
N LEU A 193 24.95 -5.15 -18.97
CA LEU A 193 24.34 -3.86 -19.28
C LEU A 193 23.81 -3.76 -20.72
N ALA A 194 24.56 -4.29 -21.70
CA ALA A 194 24.17 -4.26 -23.12
C ALA A 194 22.87 -5.01 -23.45
N LYS A 195 22.35 -5.85 -22.55
CA LYS A 195 21.09 -6.59 -22.71
C LYS A 195 19.93 -5.97 -21.93
N ARG A 196 20.16 -4.86 -21.22
CA ARG A 196 19.17 -4.22 -20.36
C ARG A 196 18.49 -3.05 -21.07
N ASP A 197 17.22 -2.84 -20.73
CA ASP A 197 16.42 -1.73 -21.24
C ASP A 197 16.65 -0.41 -20.47
N PHE A 198 17.21 -0.50 -19.26
CA PHE A 198 17.50 0.62 -18.37
C PHE A 198 18.76 0.34 -17.54
N PRO A 199 19.43 1.38 -17.00
CA PRO A 199 20.59 1.25 -16.10
C PRO A 199 20.32 0.35 -14.89
N ARG A 200 21.36 -0.02 -14.15
CA ARG A 200 21.15 -0.64 -12.83
C ARG A 200 20.62 0.43 -11.88
N VAL A 201 19.61 0.06 -11.10
CA VAL A 201 19.07 0.91 -10.05
C VAL A 201 19.70 0.48 -8.73
N ASP A 202 20.15 1.43 -7.92
CA ASP A 202 20.54 1.16 -6.53
C ASP A 202 19.26 0.94 -5.70
N VAL A 203 19.07 -0.29 -5.26
CA VAL A 203 17.87 -0.70 -4.52
C VAL A 203 18.20 -0.87 -3.05
N THR A 204 17.48 -0.14 -2.20
CA THR A 204 17.46 -0.34 -0.76
C THR A 204 16.19 -1.12 -0.38
N LEU A 205 16.34 -2.29 0.23
CA LEU A 205 15.22 -3.05 0.77
C LEU A 205 14.85 -2.53 2.15
N HIS A 206 13.56 -2.27 2.36
CA HIS A 206 12.98 -2.05 3.67
C HIS A 206 12.08 -3.23 4.03
N ILE A 207 12.60 -4.14 4.84
CA ILE A 207 12.00 -5.44 5.11
C ILE A 207 11.12 -5.41 6.37
N SER A 208 9.94 -6.02 6.29
CA SER A 208 9.11 -6.29 7.46
C SER A 208 9.78 -7.30 8.40
N GLY A 209 9.42 -7.28 9.69
CA GLY A 209 9.90 -8.29 10.66
C GLY A 209 9.55 -9.72 10.24
N LEU A 210 8.37 -9.93 9.67
CA LEU A 210 7.99 -11.25 9.12
C LEU A 210 8.89 -11.66 7.95
N PHE A 211 9.28 -10.73 7.07
CA PHE A 211 10.22 -11.03 5.98
C PHE A 211 11.58 -11.45 6.54
N ARG A 212 12.11 -10.68 7.50
CA ARG A 212 13.36 -11.00 8.21
C ARG A 212 13.37 -12.42 8.75
N ASP A 213 12.30 -12.81 9.42
CA ASP A 213 12.24 -14.09 10.13
C ASP A 213 11.99 -15.28 9.18
N MET A 214 11.25 -15.08 8.10
CA MET A 214 10.92 -16.14 7.13
C MET A 214 11.96 -16.34 6.03
N PHE A 215 12.71 -15.29 5.68
CA PHE A 215 13.56 -15.27 4.48
C PHE A 215 15.03 -14.86 4.71
N PRO A 216 15.74 -15.39 5.73
CA PRO A 216 17.15 -15.06 5.95
C PRO A 216 18.03 -15.43 4.74
N THR A 217 17.67 -16.46 3.97
CA THR A 217 18.38 -16.84 2.74
C THR A 217 18.22 -15.81 1.62
N LEU A 218 17.09 -15.09 1.56
CA LEU A 218 16.89 -14.03 0.56
C LEU A 218 17.65 -12.77 0.94
N ILE A 219 17.74 -12.45 2.23
CA ILE A 219 18.63 -11.39 2.74
C ILE A 219 20.07 -11.68 2.33
N ALA A 220 20.54 -12.91 2.58
CA ALA A 220 21.88 -13.34 2.21
C ALA A 220 22.12 -13.26 0.69
N LEU A 221 21.16 -13.71 -0.12
CA LEU A 221 21.22 -13.68 -1.59
C LEU A 221 21.28 -12.24 -2.12
N PHE A 222 20.44 -11.34 -1.61
CA PHE A 222 20.41 -9.95 -2.03
C PHE A 222 21.67 -9.21 -1.60
N HIS A 223 22.17 -9.47 -0.38
CA HIS A 223 23.45 -8.95 0.08
C HIS A 223 24.57 -9.33 -0.91
N ASP A 224 24.71 -10.62 -1.27
CA ASP A 224 25.74 -11.05 -2.22
C ASP A 224 25.57 -10.40 -3.59
N ALA A 225 24.33 -10.32 -4.08
CA ALA A 225 24.01 -9.72 -5.36
C ALA A 225 24.44 -8.24 -5.40
N VAL A 226 24.08 -7.46 -4.38
CA VAL A 226 24.47 -6.05 -4.26
C VAL A 226 25.99 -5.90 -4.20
N GLN A 227 26.69 -6.71 -3.40
CA GLN A 227 28.16 -6.67 -3.32
C GLN A 227 28.83 -7.00 -4.66
N ALA A 228 28.28 -7.95 -5.40
CA ALA A 228 28.78 -8.34 -6.71
C ALA A 228 28.52 -7.26 -7.78
N ILE A 229 27.34 -6.64 -7.78
CA ILE A 229 27.01 -5.51 -8.66
C ILE A 229 27.89 -4.29 -8.36
N ALA A 230 28.11 -3.97 -7.08
CA ALA A 230 28.96 -2.86 -6.67
C ALA A 230 30.45 -3.08 -7.04
N ALA A 231 30.88 -4.32 -7.23
CA ALA A 231 32.26 -4.66 -7.62
C ALA A 231 32.54 -4.55 -9.13
N LEU A 232 31.52 -4.32 -9.95
CA LEU A 232 31.68 -4.23 -11.40
C LEU A 232 32.39 -2.94 -11.80
N ASP A 233 33.19 -3.03 -12.87
CA ASP A 233 33.82 -1.87 -13.51
C ASP A 233 32.85 -1.24 -14.52
N GLU A 234 31.85 -0.54 -14.00
CA GLU A 234 30.79 0.13 -14.77
C GLU A 234 30.72 1.62 -14.38
N ASP A 235 30.36 2.48 -15.34
CA ASP A 235 30.25 3.93 -15.14
C ASP A 235 29.13 4.29 -14.17
N ALA A 236 29.24 5.44 -13.49
CA ALA A 236 28.30 5.89 -12.46
C ALA A 236 26.85 6.04 -12.96
N ASP A 237 26.67 6.48 -14.20
CA ASP A 237 25.34 6.63 -14.81
C ASP A 237 24.68 5.29 -15.18
N ALA A 238 25.49 4.23 -15.30
CA ALA A 238 25.01 2.88 -15.62
C ALA A 238 24.84 2.01 -14.37
N ASN A 239 25.64 2.26 -13.33
CA ASN A 239 25.67 1.50 -12.08
C ASN A 239 26.02 2.41 -10.89
N PRO A 240 25.01 2.94 -10.17
CA PRO A 240 25.24 3.79 -9.00
C PRO A 240 25.94 3.06 -7.85
N LEU A 241 25.69 1.75 -7.67
CA LEU A 241 26.34 0.92 -6.65
C LEU A 241 27.86 0.82 -6.86
N ALA A 242 28.32 0.73 -8.11
CA ALA A 242 29.74 0.74 -8.43
C ALA A 242 30.39 2.10 -8.12
N SER A 243 29.68 3.22 -8.35
CA SER A 243 30.15 4.56 -7.97
C SER A 243 30.29 4.67 -6.46
N ALA A 244 29.24 4.33 -5.72
CA ALA A 244 29.24 4.37 -4.25
C ALA A 244 30.42 3.60 -3.65
N ARG A 245 30.71 2.39 -4.18
CA ARG A 245 31.86 1.60 -3.74
C ARG A 245 33.20 2.28 -4.02
N ARG A 246 33.38 2.86 -5.22
CA ARG A 246 34.62 3.58 -5.58
C ARG A 246 34.84 4.82 -4.71
N GLU A 247 33.76 5.46 -4.29
CA GLU A 247 33.76 6.62 -3.39
C GLU A 247 34.01 6.24 -1.91
N GLY A 248 34.10 4.94 -1.61
CA GLY A 248 34.40 4.43 -0.27
C GLY A 248 33.17 4.28 0.63
N GLU A 249 31.96 4.31 0.06
CA GLU A 249 30.72 4.10 0.79
C GLU A 249 30.60 2.64 1.27
N ALA A 250 30.12 2.45 2.50
CA ALA A 250 29.68 1.14 2.96
C ALA A 250 28.38 0.74 2.24
N ILE A 251 28.42 -0.38 1.51
CA ILE A 251 27.27 -0.83 0.72
C ILE A 251 26.28 -1.61 1.59
N GLU A 252 25.52 -0.87 2.41
CA GLU A 252 24.39 -1.36 3.19
C GLU A 252 23.07 -1.02 2.47
N ARG A 253 22.27 -2.05 2.13
CA ARG A 253 21.05 -1.92 1.31
C ARG A 253 19.86 -2.74 1.81
N ILE A 254 19.92 -3.24 3.04
CA ILE A 254 18.83 -4.02 3.64
C ILE A 254 18.57 -3.46 5.03
N PHE A 255 17.39 -2.88 5.23
CA PHE A 255 16.99 -2.21 6.46
C PHE A 255 15.63 -2.67 6.94
N GLY A 256 15.31 -2.43 8.21
CA GLY A 256 14.01 -2.76 8.80
C GLY A 256 14.02 -2.60 10.31
N ALA A 257 13.01 -3.15 10.97
CA ALA A 257 12.92 -3.14 12.43
C ALA A 257 13.96 -4.06 13.08
N ALA A 258 14.46 -3.66 14.25
CA ALA A 258 15.37 -4.46 15.08
C ALA A 258 14.88 -5.90 15.27
N GLN A 259 15.81 -6.86 15.38
CA GLN A 259 15.47 -8.26 15.64
C GLN A 259 14.60 -8.39 16.92
N GLY A 260 13.49 -9.13 16.81
CA GLY A 260 12.50 -9.28 17.88
C GLY A 260 11.40 -8.22 17.90
N SER A 261 11.55 -7.13 17.13
CA SER A 261 10.51 -6.10 16.93
C SER A 261 9.78 -6.29 15.59
N TYR A 262 8.52 -5.84 15.55
CA TYR A 262 7.63 -5.91 14.38
C TYR A 262 6.84 -4.60 14.23
N GLY A 263 6.58 -4.21 12.98
CA GLY A 263 5.99 -2.91 12.66
C GLY A 263 6.96 -1.75 12.93
N LEU A 264 6.50 -0.53 12.64
CA LEU A 264 7.29 0.69 12.89
C LEU A 264 6.72 1.51 14.05
N GLY A 265 5.54 1.14 14.55
CA GLY A 265 4.91 1.78 15.72
C GLY A 265 4.27 3.13 15.42
N LEU A 266 4.26 3.55 14.15
CA LEU A 266 3.69 4.84 13.73
C LEU A 266 2.18 4.88 13.90
N GLY A 267 1.47 3.80 13.56
CA GLY A 267 0.02 3.71 13.70
C GLY A 267 -0.40 3.87 15.16
N GLU A 268 0.30 3.17 16.07
CA GLU A 268 0.05 3.29 17.51
C GLU A 268 0.35 4.70 18.03
N ALA A 269 1.47 5.31 17.63
CA ALA A 269 1.80 6.68 18.01
C ALA A 269 0.74 7.68 17.50
N ILE A 270 0.23 7.48 16.28
CA ILE A 270 -0.81 8.33 15.70
C ILE A 270 -2.13 8.18 16.46
N SER A 271 -2.58 6.95 16.70
CA SER A 271 -3.83 6.66 17.41
C SER A 271 -3.83 7.14 18.86
N ARG A 272 -2.67 7.13 19.54
CA ARG A 272 -2.52 7.66 20.91
C ARG A 272 -2.36 9.17 20.96
N GLY A 273 -2.10 9.82 19.82
CA GLY A 273 -1.80 11.24 19.77
C GLY A 273 -0.40 11.59 20.29
N ASP A 274 0.52 10.61 20.34
CA ASP A 274 1.90 10.74 20.83
C ASP A 274 2.82 11.47 19.80
N TRP A 275 2.29 12.49 19.14
CA TRP A 275 2.98 13.28 18.12
C TRP A 275 2.41 14.69 18.04
N THR A 276 3.29 15.68 17.81
CA THR A 276 2.89 17.08 17.65
C THR A 276 3.00 17.51 16.20
N THR A 277 4.06 17.07 15.52
CA THR A 277 4.36 17.46 14.14
C THR A 277 4.60 16.24 13.26
N ARG A 278 4.48 16.42 11.94
CA ARG A 278 4.85 15.36 10.98
C ARG A 278 6.32 14.97 11.10
N ASP A 279 7.20 15.89 11.49
CA ASP A 279 8.63 15.64 11.71
C ASP A 279 8.88 14.66 12.88
N ASP A 280 7.98 14.59 13.86
CA ASP A 280 8.07 13.60 14.94
C ASP A 280 7.81 12.19 14.40
N LEU A 281 6.84 12.03 13.50
CA LEU A 281 6.52 10.78 12.82
C LEU A 281 7.64 10.36 11.85
N ALA A 282 8.21 11.32 11.11
CA ALA A 282 9.39 11.11 10.28
C ALA A 282 10.58 10.57 11.10
N ARG A 283 10.84 11.17 12.27
CA ARG A 283 11.90 10.73 13.18
C ARG A 283 11.64 9.32 13.71
N ALA A 284 10.41 9.03 14.10
CA ALA A 284 10.00 7.70 14.55
C ALA A 284 10.20 6.64 13.46
N TYR A 285 9.85 6.95 12.20
CA TYR A 285 10.07 6.06 11.07
C TYR A 285 11.56 5.72 10.87
N LEU A 286 12.41 6.74 10.83
CA LEU A 286 13.87 6.56 10.65
C LEU A 286 14.51 5.81 11.82
N GLU A 287 13.98 5.95 13.02
CA GLU A 287 14.46 5.25 14.21
C GLU A 287 14.02 3.78 14.23
N ALA A 288 12.75 3.51 13.97
CA ALA A 288 12.19 2.16 13.97
C ALA A 288 12.70 1.31 12.81
N GLY A 289 12.79 1.88 11.59
CA GLY A 289 13.27 1.19 10.39
C GLY A 289 14.79 1.21 10.20
N GLY A 290 15.51 1.94 11.06
CA GLY A 290 16.93 2.24 10.90
C GLY A 290 17.89 1.15 11.38
N HIS A 291 17.53 -0.13 11.29
CA HIS A 291 18.48 -1.24 11.53
C HIS A 291 18.88 -1.88 10.21
N SER A 292 20.18 -2.02 9.95
CA SER A 292 20.68 -2.74 8.77
C SER A 292 20.84 -4.23 9.05
N PHE A 293 20.73 -5.02 8.00
CA PHE A 293 20.89 -6.48 8.03
C PHE A 293 22.10 -6.90 7.23
N ASP A 294 22.97 -7.67 7.87
CA ASP A 294 24.13 -8.24 7.23
C ASP A 294 23.79 -9.53 6.44
N ARG A 295 24.82 -10.14 5.85
CA ARG A 295 24.67 -11.41 5.12
C ARG A 295 24.06 -12.54 5.96
N ARG A 296 24.30 -12.56 7.27
CA ARG A 296 23.81 -13.60 8.19
C ARG A 296 22.37 -13.33 8.66
N GLY A 297 21.83 -12.15 8.34
CA GLY A 297 20.55 -11.67 8.85
C GLY A 297 20.65 -11.11 10.26
N GLU A 298 21.87 -10.81 10.75
CA GLU A 298 22.06 -10.13 12.02
C GLU A 298 21.75 -8.64 11.86
N SER A 299 20.94 -8.08 12.76
CA SER A 299 20.54 -6.67 12.70
C SER A 299 21.43 -5.78 13.56
N ALA A 300 21.87 -4.64 13.04
CA ALA A 300 22.59 -3.61 13.80
C ALA A 300 21.97 -2.22 13.61
N PRO A 301 22.03 -1.32 14.62
CA PRO A 301 21.59 0.06 14.44
C PRO A 301 22.39 0.75 13.32
N ALA A 302 21.70 1.26 12.31
CA ALA A 302 22.26 1.88 11.11
C ALA A 302 21.44 3.09 10.65
N ARG A 303 20.83 3.82 11.59
CA ARG A 303 19.93 4.94 11.32
C ARG A 303 20.52 6.00 10.40
N ALA A 304 21.80 6.32 10.54
CA ALA A 304 22.46 7.30 9.68
C ALA A 304 22.47 6.87 8.21
N ALA A 305 22.88 5.62 7.93
CA ALA A 305 22.87 5.05 6.59
C ALA A 305 21.45 4.94 6.04
N PHE A 306 20.48 4.53 6.87
CA PHE A 306 19.07 4.49 6.46
C PHE A 306 18.53 5.88 6.11
N THR A 307 18.87 6.90 6.91
CA THR A 307 18.48 8.30 6.67
C THR A 307 19.02 8.80 5.34
N GLU A 308 20.27 8.45 5.01
CA GLU A 308 20.86 8.80 3.71
C GLU A 308 20.10 8.13 2.55
N ARG A 309 19.78 6.83 2.66
CA ARG A 309 19.00 6.11 1.65
C ARG A 309 17.60 6.65 1.47
N VAL A 310 16.92 7.00 2.55
CA VAL A 310 15.59 7.63 2.49
C VAL A 310 15.70 9.02 1.84
N GLY A 311 16.72 9.82 2.19
CA GLY A 311 16.90 11.17 1.66
C GLY A 311 17.29 11.21 0.17
N SER A 312 18.09 10.25 -0.30
CA SER A 312 18.59 10.20 -1.68
C SER A 312 17.71 9.39 -2.65
N ALA A 313 16.59 8.84 -2.19
CA ALA A 313 15.69 8.03 -2.99
C ALA A 313 14.97 8.88 -4.06
N ASP A 314 14.88 8.33 -5.27
CA ASP A 314 14.05 8.87 -6.34
C ASP A 314 12.60 8.35 -6.23
N ALA A 315 12.44 7.15 -5.67
CA ALA A 315 11.14 6.57 -5.38
C ALA A 315 11.14 5.59 -4.20
N LEU A 316 10.01 5.50 -3.51
CA LEU A 316 9.60 4.32 -2.73
C LEU A 316 8.66 3.48 -3.60
N VAL A 317 8.78 2.16 -3.53
CA VAL A 317 7.84 1.24 -4.15
C VAL A 317 7.27 0.29 -3.10
N HIS A 318 5.95 0.27 -3.00
CA HIS A 318 5.17 -0.67 -2.22
C HIS A 318 4.28 -1.51 -3.13
N VAL A 319 4.20 -2.83 -2.92
CA VAL A 319 3.43 -3.74 -3.80
C VAL A 319 2.16 -4.21 -3.12
N GLN A 320 1.01 -3.89 -3.71
CA GLN A 320 -0.26 -4.54 -3.34
C GLN A 320 -0.43 -5.82 -4.13
N ASP A 321 -0.40 -6.94 -3.41
CA ASP A 321 -0.36 -8.26 -4.01
C ASP A 321 -1.71 -8.98 -4.01
N MET A 322 -2.77 -8.46 -3.41
CA MET A 322 -4.09 -9.09 -3.36
C MET A 322 -5.23 -8.07 -3.41
N ALA A 323 -6.37 -8.49 -3.95
CA ALA A 323 -7.51 -7.60 -4.21
C ALA A 323 -8.45 -7.46 -2.99
N GLU A 324 -8.29 -8.31 -1.97
CA GLU A 324 -9.10 -8.30 -0.76
C GLU A 324 -8.63 -7.26 0.27
N THR A 325 -7.46 -6.64 0.07
CA THR A 325 -6.95 -5.53 0.88
C THR A 325 -6.69 -4.31 0.01
N ASP A 326 -6.60 -3.14 0.64
CA ASP A 326 -6.22 -1.87 0.02
C ASP A 326 -5.52 -0.96 1.03
N VAL A 327 -5.03 0.22 0.61
CA VAL A 327 -4.23 1.10 1.49
C VAL A 327 -4.93 1.52 2.78
N LEU A 328 -6.26 1.59 2.86
CA LEU A 328 -6.96 1.95 4.12
C LEU A 328 -7.53 0.73 4.87
N THR A 329 -7.13 -0.49 4.50
CA THR A 329 -7.51 -1.71 5.25
C THR A 329 -6.65 -1.97 6.48
N GLY A 330 -5.49 -1.32 6.62
CA GLY A 330 -4.66 -1.46 7.81
C GLY A 330 -3.63 -0.35 7.96
N ALA A 331 -3.31 -0.01 9.21
CA ALA A 331 -2.40 1.08 9.54
C ALA A 331 -0.99 0.90 8.95
N ALA A 332 -0.57 -0.35 8.72
CA ALA A 332 0.77 -0.67 8.20
C ALA A 332 1.08 0.03 6.86
N TYR A 333 0.10 0.25 5.98
CA TYR A 333 0.34 1.00 4.74
C TYR A 333 0.75 2.45 5.03
N ALA A 334 0.06 3.12 5.97
CA ALA A 334 0.43 4.47 6.40
C ALA A 334 1.75 4.49 7.18
N GLU A 335 2.08 3.44 7.95
CA GLU A 335 3.36 3.35 8.65
C GLU A 335 4.55 3.27 7.67
N TYR A 336 4.44 2.43 6.64
CA TYR A 336 5.52 2.20 5.69
C TYR A 336 5.55 3.27 4.60
N GLU A 337 4.48 3.42 3.83
CA GLU A 337 4.44 4.37 2.71
C GLU A 337 4.34 5.82 3.20
N GLY A 338 3.46 6.06 4.18
CA GLY A 338 3.29 7.39 4.78
C GLY A 338 4.49 7.80 5.63
N GLY A 339 5.02 6.90 6.46
CA GLY A 339 6.21 7.17 7.28
C GLY A 339 7.44 7.49 6.42
N PHE A 340 7.65 6.76 5.32
CA PHE A 340 8.68 7.10 4.35
C PHE A 340 8.43 8.49 3.74
N ALA A 341 7.21 8.79 3.31
CA ALA A 341 6.87 10.09 2.72
C ALA A 341 7.16 11.25 3.69
N ALA A 342 6.82 11.09 4.97
CA ALA A 342 7.16 12.04 6.03
C ALA A 342 8.67 12.22 6.14
N ALA A 343 9.42 11.11 6.26
CA ALA A 343 10.86 11.13 6.42
C ALA A 343 11.60 11.74 5.22
N ASN A 344 11.25 11.34 4.00
CA ASN A 344 11.84 11.91 2.78
C ASN A 344 11.57 13.42 2.67
N ALA A 345 10.34 13.86 2.94
CA ALA A 345 9.98 15.28 2.92
C ALA A 345 10.75 16.10 3.98
N THR A 346 10.87 15.60 5.22
CA THR A 346 11.66 16.27 6.28
C THR A 346 13.14 16.37 5.93
N LEU A 347 13.67 15.44 5.13
CA LEU A 347 15.05 15.46 4.62
C LEU A 347 15.21 16.36 3.37
N GLY A 348 14.14 17.01 2.89
CA GLY A 348 14.16 17.84 1.68
C GLY A 348 14.15 17.04 0.38
N GLY A 349 13.86 15.73 0.45
CA GLY A 349 13.70 14.86 -0.70
C GLY A 349 12.37 15.11 -1.44
N ALA A 350 12.29 14.58 -2.66
CA ALA A 350 11.12 14.67 -3.52
C ALA A 350 10.75 13.30 -4.14
N ALA A 351 11.05 12.22 -3.41
CA ALA A 351 10.86 10.84 -3.88
C ALA A 351 9.39 10.60 -4.25
N LYS A 352 9.16 9.89 -5.36
CA LYS A 352 7.82 9.43 -5.72
C LYS A 352 7.44 8.22 -4.88
N ILE A 353 6.29 8.28 -4.22
CA ILE A 353 5.75 7.14 -3.47
C ILE A 353 4.86 6.35 -4.41
N VAL A 354 5.34 5.20 -4.85
CA VAL A 354 4.69 4.36 -5.86
C VAL A 354 4.01 3.18 -5.18
N HIS A 355 2.69 3.14 -5.31
CA HIS A 355 1.86 2.00 -4.94
C HIS A 355 1.62 1.14 -6.19
N LEU A 356 2.27 -0.02 -6.27
CA LEU A 356 2.18 -0.94 -7.39
C LEU A 356 1.04 -1.94 -7.18
N ASP A 357 -0.03 -1.78 -7.97
CA ASP A 357 -1.14 -2.74 -8.03
C ASP A 357 -0.71 -3.97 -8.84
N ALA A 358 -0.33 -5.03 -8.13
CA ALA A 358 0.04 -6.33 -8.68
C ALA A 358 -1.06 -7.39 -8.43
N THR A 359 -2.27 -6.97 -8.06
CA THR A 359 -3.39 -7.87 -7.77
C THR A 359 -3.77 -8.73 -8.97
N ARG A 360 -3.50 -8.24 -10.18
CA ARG A 360 -3.65 -8.97 -11.46
C ARG A 360 -2.29 -9.10 -12.16
N PRO A 361 -1.61 -10.26 -12.08
CA PRO A 361 -0.26 -10.40 -12.68
C PRO A 361 -0.18 -10.28 -14.21
N SER A 362 -1.31 -10.24 -14.91
CA SER A 362 -1.39 -9.90 -16.34
C SER A 362 -1.35 -8.40 -16.63
N THR A 363 -1.68 -7.57 -15.63
CA THR A 363 -1.91 -6.13 -15.77
C THR A 363 -1.41 -5.44 -14.51
N LEU A 364 -0.13 -5.08 -14.52
CA LEU A 364 0.51 -4.34 -13.43
C LEU A 364 0.26 -2.85 -13.64
N THR A 365 -0.06 -2.12 -12.57
CA THR A 365 -0.27 -0.68 -12.64
C THR A 365 0.48 0.00 -11.50
N ALA A 366 1.54 0.74 -11.83
CA ALA A 366 2.16 1.63 -10.86
C ALA A 366 1.26 2.86 -10.69
N ARG A 367 0.88 3.24 -9.46
CA ARG A 367 0.17 4.49 -9.13
C ARG A 367 0.99 5.34 -8.15
N ALA A 368 0.84 6.65 -8.21
CA ALA A 368 1.29 7.48 -7.09
C ALA A 368 0.41 7.16 -5.87
N LEU A 369 0.96 7.15 -4.66
CA LEU A 369 0.20 6.88 -3.44
C LEU A 369 -1.01 7.80 -3.29
N GLU A 370 -0.87 9.08 -3.61
CA GLU A 370 -1.98 10.04 -3.60
C GLU A 370 -3.14 9.61 -4.52
N GLN A 371 -2.82 9.02 -5.68
CA GLN A 371 -3.80 8.47 -6.59
C GLN A 371 -4.44 7.21 -6.00
N GLU A 372 -3.67 6.28 -5.42
CA GLU A 372 -4.27 5.08 -4.81
C GLU A 372 -5.18 5.44 -3.63
N ILE A 373 -4.79 6.37 -2.75
CA ILE A 373 -5.65 6.86 -1.67
C ILE A 373 -6.97 7.42 -2.24
N ALA A 374 -6.90 8.28 -3.27
CA ALA A 374 -8.08 8.83 -3.92
C ALA A 374 -8.98 7.74 -4.54
N ARG A 375 -8.37 6.76 -5.23
CA ARG A 375 -9.07 5.64 -5.86
C ARG A 375 -9.82 4.82 -4.82
N VAL A 376 -9.14 4.44 -3.73
CA VAL A 376 -9.70 3.63 -2.66
C VAL A 376 -10.82 4.35 -1.91
N LEU A 377 -10.67 5.66 -1.68
CA LEU A 377 -11.72 6.49 -1.08
C LEU A 377 -13.01 6.45 -1.91
N ARG A 378 -12.92 6.58 -3.23
CA ARG A 378 -14.09 6.56 -4.12
C ARG A 378 -14.63 5.16 -4.38
N ALA A 379 -13.76 4.20 -4.64
CA ALA A 379 -14.14 2.85 -4.99
C ALA A 379 -14.73 2.09 -3.79
N ARG A 380 -14.27 2.40 -2.57
CA ARG A 380 -14.57 1.60 -1.38
C ARG A 380 -15.04 2.43 -0.19
N ALA A 381 -14.22 3.32 0.38
CA ALA A 381 -14.53 3.97 1.66
C ALA A 381 -15.82 4.81 1.65
N ALA A 382 -16.04 5.57 0.57
CA ALA A 382 -17.25 6.38 0.38
C ALA A 382 -18.29 5.71 -0.53
N ASN A 383 -18.09 4.44 -0.89
CA ASN A 383 -19.00 3.72 -1.78
C ASN A 383 -20.22 3.23 -0.98
N PRO A 384 -21.46 3.65 -1.34
CA PRO A 384 -22.66 3.23 -0.62
C PRO A 384 -22.85 1.71 -0.57
N ARG A 385 -22.37 0.98 -1.59
CA ARG A 385 -22.44 -0.50 -1.62
C ARG A 385 -21.55 -1.13 -0.55
N TRP A 386 -20.34 -0.60 -0.37
CA TRP A 386 -19.43 -1.09 0.66
C TRP A 386 -19.98 -0.78 2.05
N ILE A 387 -20.43 0.46 2.28
CA ILE A 387 -21.01 0.88 3.57
C ILE A 387 -22.24 0.03 3.91
N ALA A 388 -23.17 -0.14 2.98
CA ALA A 388 -24.32 -1.04 3.16
C ALA A 388 -23.88 -2.51 3.36
N GLY A 389 -22.76 -2.90 2.75
CA GLY A 389 -22.03 -4.15 3.01
C GLY A 389 -21.70 -4.32 4.48
N GLN A 390 -20.97 -3.37 5.03
CA GLN A 390 -20.55 -3.35 6.44
C GLN A 390 -21.74 -3.29 7.38
N MET A 391 -22.77 -2.48 7.08
CA MET A 391 -23.95 -2.32 7.93
C MET A 391 -24.71 -3.63 8.20
N ARG A 392 -24.61 -4.63 7.31
CA ARG A 392 -25.17 -5.97 7.53
C ARG A 392 -24.48 -6.77 8.65
N HIS A 393 -23.35 -6.30 9.15
CA HIS A 393 -22.51 -6.98 10.14
C HIS A 393 -22.44 -6.27 11.50
N GLY A 394 -23.39 -5.36 11.78
CA GLY A 394 -23.59 -4.77 13.11
C GLY A 394 -22.29 -4.20 13.70
N HIS A 395 -21.95 -4.62 14.92
CA HIS A 395 -20.80 -4.11 15.66
C HIS A 395 -19.47 -4.17 14.89
N ARG A 396 -19.16 -5.30 14.23
CA ARG A 396 -17.91 -5.42 13.45
C ARG A 396 -17.97 -4.57 12.19
N GLY A 397 -19.13 -4.50 11.52
CA GLY A 397 -19.32 -3.61 10.39
C GLY A 397 -19.03 -2.15 10.70
N ALA A 398 -19.56 -1.66 11.82
CA ALA A 398 -19.27 -0.31 12.31
C ALA A 398 -17.77 -0.11 12.65
N ALA A 399 -17.12 -1.12 13.23
CA ALA A 399 -15.69 -1.07 13.53
C ALA A 399 -14.82 -0.95 12.27
N GLU A 400 -15.19 -1.61 11.18
CA GLU A 400 -14.46 -1.53 9.90
C GLU A 400 -14.58 -0.15 9.22
N ILE A 401 -15.73 0.51 9.38
CA ILE A 401 -15.92 1.90 8.95
C ILE A 401 -15.02 2.83 9.77
N ALA A 402 -14.96 2.62 11.09
CA ALA A 402 -14.07 3.40 11.96
C ALA A 402 -12.59 3.18 11.63
N GLU A 403 -12.16 1.92 11.48
CA GLU A 403 -10.77 1.55 11.15
C GLU A 403 -10.35 2.14 9.79
N THR A 404 -11.25 2.16 8.80
CA THR A 404 -11.01 2.85 7.52
C THR A 404 -10.70 4.34 7.71
N ILE A 405 -11.45 5.02 8.58
CA ILE A 405 -11.30 6.45 8.84
C ILE A 405 -10.04 6.73 9.67
N ASP A 406 -9.72 5.87 10.64
CA ASP A 406 -8.45 5.91 11.38
C ASP A 406 -7.24 5.77 10.43
N ASN A 407 -7.30 4.84 9.48
CA ASN A 407 -6.23 4.65 8.49
C ASN A 407 -6.10 5.84 7.53
N LEU A 408 -7.21 6.49 7.15
CA LEU A 408 -7.17 7.74 6.41
C LEU A 408 -6.50 8.86 7.22
N PHE A 409 -6.81 8.96 8.51
CA PHE A 409 -6.17 9.92 9.41
C PHE A 409 -4.67 9.67 9.54
N ALA A 410 -4.24 8.40 9.60
CA ALA A 410 -2.83 8.05 9.61
C ALA A 410 -2.10 8.53 8.34
N PHE A 411 -2.70 8.37 7.16
CA PHE A 411 -2.16 8.95 5.93
C PHE A 411 -2.14 10.48 5.94
N ALA A 412 -3.17 11.14 6.47
CA ALA A 412 -3.20 12.60 6.56
C ALA A 412 -2.15 13.14 7.55
N ALA A 413 -1.87 12.41 8.63
CA ALA A 413 -0.83 12.76 9.59
C ALA A 413 0.57 12.63 8.99
N THR A 414 0.81 11.54 8.25
CA THR A 414 2.12 11.20 7.69
C THR A 414 2.40 11.83 6.31
N THR A 415 1.37 12.24 5.58
CA THR A 415 1.51 12.78 4.21
C THR A 415 0.76 14.09 4.05
N SER A 416 0.95 14.77 2.92
CA SER A 416 0.09 15.87 2.46
C SER A 416 -0.87 15.45 1.34
N PHE A 417 -1.08 14.14 1.14
CA PHE A 417 -1.81 13.59 0.00
C PHE A 417 -3.33 13.54 0.21
N VAL A 418 -3.80 13.68 1.46
CA VAL A 418 -5.23 13.72 1.79
C VAL A 418 -5.74 15.16 1.71
N ARG A 419 -6.73 15.40 0.85
CA ARG A 419 -7.29 16.73 0.56
C ARG A 419 -8.60 16.97 1.32
N ASP A 420 -8.97 18.24 1.50
CA ASP A 420 -10.22 18.63 2.16
C ASP A 420 -11.47 18.00 1.50
N ALA A 421 -11.49 17.94 0.16
CA ALA A 421 -12.58 17.32 -0.59
C ALA A 421 -12.71 15.81 -0.34
N GLN A 422 -11.61 15.13 0.01
CA GLN A 422 -11.60 13.70 0.35
C GLN A 422 -12.14 13.47 1.76
N TRP A 423 -11.83 14.36 2.70
CA TRP A 423 -12.46 14.36 4.02
C TRP A 423 -13.96 14.64 3.94
N ASP A 424 -14.37 15.64 3.16
CA ASP A 424 -15.79 15.93 2.90
C ASP A 424 -16.50 14.71 2.30
N LEU A 425 -15.87 14.02 1.34
CA LEU A 425 -16.41 12.82 0.70
C LEU A 425 -16.69 11.70 1.72
N VAL A 426 -15.73 11.39 2.60
CA VAL A 426 -15.90 10.34 3.61
C VAL A 426 -16.88 10.76 4.70
N PHE A 427 -16.83 12.03 5.13
CA PHE A 427 -17.81 12.58 6.06
C PHE A 427 -19.23 12.42 5.53
N ASP A 428 -19.47 12.84 4.28
CA ASP A 428 -20.79 12.78 3.65
C ASP A 428 -21.30 11.34 3.51
N ALA A 429 -20.41 10.41 3.16
CA ALA A 429 -20.77 9.00 3.04
C ALA A 429 -21.01 8.31 4.39
N THR A 430 -20.46 8.84 5.49
CA THR A 430 -20.53 8.22 6.83
C THR A 430 -21.41 9.01 7.78
N ILE A 431 -20.85 9.67 8.80
CA ILE A 431 -21.63 10.34 9.85
C ILE A 431 -22.41 11.56 9.33
N GLY A 432 -22.10 12.07 8.15
CA GLY A 432 -22.90 13.08 7.45
C GLY A 432 -24.24 12.52 6.93
N THR A 433 -24.31 11.22 6.63
CA THR A 433 -25.53 10.53 6.22
C THR A 433 -26.27 10.01 7.45
N GLN A 434 -27.53 10.44 7.63
CA GLN A 434 -28.33 10.09 8.80
C GLN A 434 -28.47 8.57 9.00
N GLU A 435 -28.75 7.81 7.94
CA GLU A 435 -28.92 6.35 8.02
C GLU A 435 -27.66 5.64 8.55
N VAL A 436 -26.49 6.04 8.06
CA VAL A 436 -25.20 5.46 8.48
C VAL A 436 -24.87 5.89 9.91
N ARG A 437 -25.12 7.16 10.26
CA ARG A 437 -24.93 7.67 11.63
C ARG A 437 -25.82 6.95 12.64
N ASP A 438 -27.10 6.76 12.32
CA ASP A 438 -28.05 6.05 13.19
C ASP A 438 -27.62 4.57 13.37
N PHE A 439 -27.16 3.92 12.30
CA PHE A 439 -26.57 2.59 12.38
C PHE A 439 -25.33 2.55 13.29
N LEU A 440 -24.39 3.49 13.15
CA LEU A 440 -23.19 3.52 13.97
C LEU A 440 -23.53 3.68 15.46
N LEU A 441 -24.45 4.59 15.77
CA LEU A 441 -24.91 4.85 17.14
C LEU A 441 -25.65 3.65 17.76
N ASP A 442 -26.39 2.87 16.99
CA ASP A 442 -27.09 1.68 17.48
C ASP A 442 -26.16 0.46 17.58
N ALA A 443 -25.43 0.16 16.51
CA ALA A 443 -24.65 -1.07 16.38
C ALA A 443 -23.31 -1.03 17.13
N ASN A 444 -22.67 0.14 17.22
CA ASN A 444 -21.40 0.32 17.91
C ASN A 444 -21.14 1.79 18.30
N PRO A 445 -21.70 2.26 19.43
CA PRO A 445 -21.51 3.63 19.92
C PRO A 445 -20.03 4.03 20.06
N ARG A 446 -19.15 3.08 20.38
CA ARG A 446 -17.71 3.33 20.50
C ARG A 446 -17.06 3.61 19.15
N ALA A 447 -17.49 2.94 18.09
CA ALA A 447 -17.04 3.23 16.73
C ALA A 447 -17.58 4.60 16.26
N ALA A 448 -18.84 4.94 16.59
CA ALA A 448 -19.37 6.27 16.31
C ALA A 448 -18.53 7.38 16.97
N GLU A 449 -18.18 7.19 18.25
CA GLU A 449 -17.34 8.12 18.99
C GLU A 449 -15.90 8.19 18.46
N ALA A 450 -15.31 7.05 18.08
CA ALA A 450 -13.99 7.03 17.45
C ALA A 450 -13.99 7.81 16.13
N ILE A 451 -14.98 7.61 15.27
CA ILE A 451 -15.12 8.34 14.01
C ILE A 451 -15.26 9.85 14.26
N ARG A 452 -16.11 10.24 15.20
CA ARG A 452 -16.28 11.65 15.61
C ARG A 452 -14.93 12.23 16.08
N HIS A 453 -14.24 11.52 16.95
CA HIS A 453 -12.94 11.94 17.49
C HIS A 453 -11.91 12.14 16.38
N VAL A 454 -11.84 11.24 15.39
CA VAL A 454 -10.93 11.39 14.24
C VAL A 454 -11.23 12.63 13.42
N PHE A 455 -12.50 12.88 13.08
CA PHE A 455 -12.88 14.08 12.34
C PHE A 455 -12.54 15.36 13.13
N GLN A 456 -12.78 15.36 14.44
CA GLN A 456 -12.42 16.47 15.32
C GLN A 456 -10.89 16.67 15.35
N GLN A 457 -10.10 15.60 15.52
CA GLN A 457 -8.63 15.66 15.49
C GLN A 457 -8.10 16.15 14.13
N ALA A 458 -8.71 15.73 13.03
CA ALA A 458 -8.34 16.21 11.69
C ALA A 458 -8.54 17.72 11.56
N ILE A 459 -9.63 18.27 12.11
CA ILE A 459 -9.90 19.71 12.13
C ILE A 459 -8.91 20.44 13.05
N GLU A 460 -8.74 19.99 14.29
CA GLU A 460 -7.87 20.63 15.29
C GLU A 460 -6.40 20.69 14.84
N ARG A 461 -5.94 19.65 14.14
CA ARG A 461 -4.58 19.56 13.59
C ARG A 461 -4.45 20.21 12.21
N GLY A 462 -5.54 20.77 11.66
CA GLY A 462 -5.55 21.43 10.35
C GLY A 462 -5.33 20.49 9.16
N LEU A 463 -5.52 19.18 9.36
CA LEU A 463 -5.49 18.13 8.34
C LEU A 463 -6.78 18.11 7.50
N TRP A 464 -7.87 18.63 8.06
CA TRP A 464 -9.13 18.88 7.36
C TRP A 464 -9.62 20.29 7.66
N ARG A 465 -9.86 21.09 6.61
CA ARG A 465 -10.40 22.45 6.72
C ARG A 465 -11.81 22.48 6.15
N THR A 466 -12.78 22.63 7.03
CA THR A 466 -14.20 22.75 6.65
C THR A 466 -14.86 23.96 7.31
N ARG A 467 -15.88 24.51 6.63
CA ARG A 467 -16.74 25.59 7.13
C ARG A 467 -18.22 25.17 7.17
N ARG A 468 -18.49 23.88 6.98
CA ARG A 468 -19.84 23.34 6.88
C ARG A 468 -20.42 23.15 8.28
N ASN A 469 -21.46 23.91 8.62
CA ASN A 469 -22.16 23.75 9.90
C ASN A 469 -22.67 22.31 10.11
N SER A 470 -23.08 21.64 9.02
CA SER A 470 -23.51 20.24 9.04
C SER A 470 -22.48 19.27 9.62
N VAL A 471 -21.19 19.60 9.52
CA VAL A 471 -20.11 18.78 10.12
C VAL A 471 -20.17 18.84 11.64
N PHE A 472 -20.22 20.05 12.19
CA PHE A 472 -20.30 20.27 13.63
C PHE A 472 -21.62 19.74 14.21
N ASP A 473 -22.75 19.95 13.51
CA ASP A 473 -24.06 19.44 13.94
C ASP A 473 -24.07 17.91 14.04
N ALA A 474 -23.47 17.22 13.07
CA ALA A 474 -23.36 15.76 13.08
C ALA A 474 -22.48 15.24 14.22
N MET A 475 -21.38 15.93 14.53
CA MET A 475 -20.50 15.57 15.64
C MET A 475 -21.18 15.79 17.00
N THR A 476 -21.86 16.92 17.20
CA THR A 476 -22.64 17.21 18.41
C THR A 476 -23.75 16.17 18.64
N THR A 477 -24.41 15.72 17.57
CA THR A 477 -25.44 14.68 17.66
C THR A 477 -24.89 13.36 18.23
N ILE A 478 -23.63 13.02 17.93
CA ILE A 478 -22.97 11.83 18.48
C ILE A 478 -22.63 12.05 19.94
N ASP A 479 -22.10 13.23 20.31
CA ASP A 479 -21.78 13.60 21.69
C ASP A 479 -22.98 13.51 22.63
N ASP A 480 -24.10 14.14 22.24
CA ASP A 480 -25.32 14.19 23.07
C ASP A 480 -25.82 12.77 23.38
N ARG A 481 -25.77 11.88 22.39
CA ARG A 481 -26.27 10.51 22.50
C ARG A 481 -25.31 9.57 23.23
N ALA A 482 -24.00 9.84 23.18
CA ALA A 482 -23.01 9.14 24.01
C ALA A 482 -23.20 9.47 25.50
N GLY A 483 -23.55 10.72 25.83
CA GLY A 483 -23.91 11.14 27.19
C GLY A 483 -25.11 10.37 27.76
N GLU A 484 -26.16 10.16 26.96
CA GLU A 484 -27.35 9.40 27.38
C GLU A 484 -27.09 7.91 27.65
N VAL A 485 -26.07 7.33 27.02
CA VAL A 485 -25.68 5.92 27.20
C VAL A 485 -24.78 5.73 28.42
N SER A 486 -23.95 6.73 28.77
CA SER A 486 -23.10 6.68 29.97
C SER A 486 -23.87 6.85 31.29
N ASP A 487 -25.07 7.44 31.24
CA ASP A 487 -25.96 7.62 32.39
C ASP A 487 -26.90 6.42 32.65
N ARG A 488 -26.85 5.37 31.81
CA ARG A 488 -27.59 4.11 31.96
C ARG A 488 -26.66 2.95 32.29
#